data_AF-A0AA42DMP9-F1
#
_entry.id   AF-A0AA42DMP9-F1
#
_cell.length_a   1.000
_cell.length_b   1.000
_cell.length_c   1.000
_cell.angle_alpha   90.00
_cell.angle_beta   90.00
_cell.angle_gamma   90.00
#
_symmetry.space_group_name_H-M   'P 1'
#
loop_
_entity.id
_entity.type
_entity.pdbx_description
1 polymer ?
#
loop_
_entity_poly.entity_id
_entity_poly.type
_entity_poly.pdbx_seq_one_letter_code
_entity_poly.pdbx_strand_id
1 'polypeptide(L)'
;MNLLDELLSLFSIDEVCVSERISILEASFKISRDDVPTYRCVKEVINKFPNRDTVTITLSDILDNFCRVNSSEENEDKFLRFVQELEDEDEVDIKVSIEKTISNNILSVYNFNSFSKELLNGNLVNIIDRFSYILKQTPYVVFEMFDNQQSFSSETMVFRSYSPSKTIFDFDRQDKLNSCKAGAYFYGIEEYPLLPEDFHLNCTYEGNPFNGYFSKIETIFALAYISNSANIINNIFNIQICGQRNFSISYDLSNDNMITHCKELYSIYKWIYTDGNVIDKAILARNVISLHCKFVDLLALDDTTLSSIKSNYAMYLKNNIEQYIEVKNKVSDYIFDFCNRIGEVVVTVIHKFRNNVIAIFTFLLTVFFTNLASSDIIANIFSSEVKFVINIIIVGSIIYLGLSVYEIIITMSIQKEAYEKLKNTYGDLLDDKDQKEIFKEDEFINTKIKSTWKQVRVLIAIWVITLVMLGVIFNFKIIGKTIISNKNSQNNSITTTTQVQVEKQEP
;
A
#
# COMPACT_ATOMS: atom_id res chain seq x y z
N MET A 1 36.31 20.43 -37.18
CA MET A 1 36.04 21.87 -37.28
C MET A 1 34.56 22.04 -37.00
N ASN A 2 34.18 22.96 -36.11
CA ASN A 2 32.78 23.25 -35.80
C ASN A 2 32.08 23.72 -37.09
N LEU A 3 30.83 23.30 -37.31
CA LEU A 3 30.06 23.68 -38.51
C LEU A 3 29.84 25.20 -38.59
N LEU A 4 29.69 25.85 -37.44
CA LEU A 4 29.56 27.31 -37.37
C LEU A 4 30.87 28.00 -37.78
N ASP A 5 32.02 27.53 -37.29
CA ASP A 5 33.33 28.10 -37.66
C ASP A 5 33.61 27.91 -39.15
N GLU A 6 33.23 26.76 -39.73
CA GLU A 6 33.33 26.54 -41.17
C GLU A 6 32.47 27.54 -41.95
N LEU A 7 31.26 27.84 -41.48
CA LEU A 7 30.38 28.83 -42.08
C LEU A 7 30.91 30.27 -41.93
N LEU A 8 31.50 30.63 -40.78
CA LEU A 8 32.08 31.96 -40.58
C LEU A 8 33.36 32.17 -41.40
N SER A 9 34.21 31.13 -41.51
CA SER A 9 35.44 31.17 -42.31
C SER A 9 35.19 31.40 -43.80
N LEU A 10 34.00 31.02 -44.29
CA LEU A 10 33.56 31.27 -45.67
C LEU A 10 33.41 32.77 -45.98
N PHE A 11 33.19 33.60 -44.96
CA PHE A 11 33.06 35.06 -45.06
C PHE A 11 34.32 35.80 -44.60
N SER A 12 35.46 35.11 -44.47
CA SER A 12 36.71 35.68 -43.95
C SER A 12 36.59 36.26 -42.54
N ILE A 13 35.66 35.75 -41.73
CA ILE A 13 35.46 36.19 -40.35
C ILE A 13 35.97 35.16 -39.37
N ASP A 14 36.89 35.58 -38.50
CA ASP A 14 37.48 34.73 -37.46
C ASP A 14 36.63 34.70 -36.17
N GLU A 15 36.00 35.81 -35.77
CA GLU A 15 35.18 35.88 -34.55
C GLU A 15 33.95 36.79 -34.72
N VAL A 16 32.78 36.32 -34.27
CA VAL A 16 31.51 37.07 -34.25
C VAL A 16 30.82 36.90 -32.90
N CYS A 17 30.08 37.93 -32.47
CA CYS A 17 29.17 37.80 -31.35
C CYS A 17 27.96 36.94 -31.76
N VAL A 18 27.88 35.73 -31.22
CA VAL A 18 26.80 34.76 -31.48
C VAL A 18 25.84 34.73 -30.29
N SER A 19 24.53 34.80 -30.56
CA SER A 19 23.49 34.52 -29.57
C SER A 19 22.80 33.21 -29.92
N GLU A 20 22.86 32.23 -29.02
CA GLU A 20 22.22 30.93 -29.22
C GLU A 20 21.19 30.64 -28.13
N ARG A 21 19.92 30.52 -28.53
CA ARG A 21 18.78 30.13 -27.68
C ARG A 21 18.38 28.69 -27.98
N ILE A 22 17.32 28.20 -27.32
CA ILE A 22 16.80 26.83 -27.53
C ILE A 22 16.42 26.58 -28.99
N SER A 23 15.64 27.49 -29.59
CA SER A 23 15.05 27.31 -30.92
C SER A 23 15.80 28.01 -32.05
N ILE A 24 16.77 28.88 -31.76
CA ILE A 24 17.43 29.69 -32.78
C ILE A 24 18.85 30.08 -32.37
N LEU A 25 19.77 30.09 -33.33
CA LEU A 25 21.05 30.78 -33.26
C LEU A 25 21.03 31.96 -34.21
N GLU A 26 21.50 33.11 -33.74
CA GLU A 26 21.67 34.31 -34.55
C GLU A 26 23.12 34.82 -34.45
N ALA A 27 23.67 35.20 -35.60
CA ALA A 27 24.95 35.90 -35.71
C ALA A 27 24.83 36.99 -36.78
N SER A 28 25.43 38.15 -36.53
CA SER A 28 25.43 39.27 -37.48
C SER A 28 26.82 39.88 -37.58
N PHE A 29 27.26 40.19 -38.79
CA PHE A 29 28.55 40.80 -39.08
C PHE A 29 28.53 41.52 -40.43
N LYS A 30 29.56 42.30 -40.70
CA LYS A 30 29.72 43.07 -41.93
C LYS A 30 30.92 42.58 -42.72
N ILE A 31 30.80 42.58 -44.04
CA ILE A 31 31.88 42.23 -44.97
C ILE A 31 31.97 43.24 -46.11
N SER A 32 33.12 43.28 -46.78
CA SER A 32 33.24 43.95 -48.09
C SER A 32 32.59 43.10 -49.18
N ARG A 33 32.14 43.75 -50.27
CA ARG A 33 31.74 43.07 -51.51
C ARG A 33 32.74 42.00 -51.96
N ASP A 34 34.04 42.27 -51.89
CA ASP A 34 35.09 41.36 -52.37
C ASP A 34 35.18 40.06 -51.57
N ASP A 35 34.69 40.09 -50.32
CA ASP A 35 34.65 38.93 -49.42
C ASP A 35 33.35 38.12 -49.55
N VAL A 36 32.42 38.52 -50.44
CA VAL A 36 31.16 37.79 -50.66
C VAL A 36 31.46 36.45 -51.36
N PRO A 37 31.18 35.31 -50.70
CA PRO A 37 31.48 33.99 -51.25
C PRO A 37 30.50 33.61 -52.37
N THR A 38 30.89 32.66 -53.21
CA THR A 38 30.00 32.18 -54.29
C THR A 38 28.79 31.43 -53.73
N TYR A 39 27.65 31.51 -54.42
CA TYR A 39 26.41 30.81 -54.04
C TYR A 39 26.64 29.31 -53.80
N ARG A 40 27.45 28.68 -54.65
CA ARG A 40 27.81 27.27 -54.54
C ARG A 40 28.53 26.96 -53.22
N CYS A 41 29.55 27.75 -52.86
CA CYS A 41 30.27 27.55 -51.61
C CYS A 41 29.34 27.71 -50.39
N VAL A 42 28.47 28.72 -50.41
CA VAL A 42 27.46 28.93 -49.36
C VAL A 42 26.54 27.71 -49.22
N LYS A 43 26.00 27.20 -50.33
CA LYS A 43 25.13 26.02 -50.33
C LYS A 43 25.83 24.75 -49.88
N GLU A 44 27.09 24.54 -50.29
CA GLU A 44 27.88 23.37 -49.88
C GLU A 44 28.06 23.33 -48.35
N VAL A 45 28.30 24.47 -47.70
CA VAL A 45 28.42 24.54 -46.24
C VAL A 45 27.06 24.37 -45.56
N ILE A 46 26.00 25.05 -46.04
CA ILE A 46 24.64 24.91 -45.50
C ILE A 46 24.19 23.43 -45.50
N ASN A 47 24.51 22.68 -46.55
CA ASN A 47 24.12 21.27 -46.69
C ASN A 47 24.86 20.31 -45.74
N LYS A 48 25.89 20.76 -45.02
CA LYS A 48 26.58 19.96 -43.98
C LYS A 48 25.84 19.99 -42.63
N PHE A 49 24.95 20.96 -42.43
CA PHE A 49 24.16 21.07 -41.20
C PHE A 49 23.16 19.91 -41.11
N PRO A 50 22.82 19.44 -39.89
CA PRO A 50 21.81 18.42 -39.71
C PRO A 50 20.47 18.80 -40.36
N ASN A 51 19.84 17.85 -41.07
CA ASN A 51 18.54 18.06 -41.73
C ASN A 51 17.39 18.53 -40.82
N ARG A 52 17.57 18.46 -39.49
CA ARG A 52 16.61 18.92 -38.48
C ARG A 52 16.65 20.44 -38.24
N ASP A 53 17.69 21.10 -38.71
CA ASP A 53 17.91 22.53 -38.52
C ASP A 53 17.83 23.27 -39.86
N THR A 54 17.28 24.48 -39.83
CA THR A 54 17.12 25.33 -41.01
C THR A 54 18.10 26.48 -40.92
N VAL A 55 19.17 26.41 -41.72
CA VAL A 55 20.13 27.51 -41.85
C VAL A 55 19.63 28.50 -42.89
N THR A 56 19.59 29.79 -42.53
CA THR A 56 19.25 30.91 -43.39
C THR A 56 20.32 31.99 -43.25
N ILE A 57 20.92 32.37 -44.38
CA ILE A 57 21.85 33.49 -44.48
C ILE A 57 21.14 34.60 -45.23
N THR A 58 21.04 35.77 -44.61
CA THR A 58 20.49 36.99 -45.21
C THR A 58 21.64 37.94 -45.48
N LEU A 59 21.75 38.44 -46.71
CA LEU A 59 22.67 39.49 -47.11
C LEU A 59 21.84 40.74 -47.36
N SER A 60 22.23 41.87 -46.79
CA SER A 60 21.55 43.16 -46.95
C SER A 60 22.55 44.24 -47.35
N ASP A 61 22.13 45.16 -48.22
CA ASP A 61 22.90 46.36 -48.57
C ASP A 61 22.47 47.58 -47.71
N ILE A 62 23.11 48.73 -47.95
CA ILE A 62 22.84 49.99 -47.24
C ILE A 62 21.42 50.55 -47.56
N LEU A 63 20.82 50.10 -48.65
CA LEU A 63 19.48 50.52 -49.12
C LEU A 63 18.38 49.56 -48.65
N ASP A 64 18.68 48.63 -47.73
CA ASP A 64 17.79 47.57 -47.23
C ASP A 64 17.31 46.58 -48.32
N ASN A 65 17.95 46.54 -49.50
CA ASN A 65 17.76 45.42 -50.41
C ASN A 65 18.40 44.18 -49.79
N PHE A 66 17.75 43.03 -49.91
CA PHE A 66 18.26 41.81 -49.30
C PHE A 66 18.08 40.57 -50.17
N CYS A 67 19.00 39.62 -49.99
CA CYS A 67 18.92 38.28 -50.54
C CYS A 67 18.97 37.24 -49.42
N ARG A 68 18.29 36.11 -49.61
CA ARG A 68 18.30 34.99 -48.65
C ARG A 68 18.75 33.70 -49.31
N VAL A 69 19.69 33.03 -48.66
CA VAL A 69 20.13 31.68 -49.00
C VAL A 69 19.79 30.78 -47.81
N ASN A 70 18.92 29.80 -48.02
CA ASN A 70 18.59 28.80 -47.00
C ASN A 70 18.84 27.38 -47.52
N SER A 71 18.67 26.35 -46.68
CA SER A 71 18.83 24.95 -47.10
C SER A 71 17.75 24.51 -48.10
N SER A 72 16.53 25.03 -47.98
CA SER A 72 15.33 24.53 -48.68
C SER A 72 15.04 25.14 -50.06
N GLU A 73 15.54 26.33 -50.38
CA GLU A 73 15.22 27.07 -51.62
C GLU A 73 16.44 27.20 -52.53
N GLU A 74 16.22 27.08 -53.84
CA GLU A 74 17.18 27.50 -54.86
C GLU A 74 16.93 28.97 -55.21
N ASN A 75 17.90 29.82 -54.84
CA ASN A 75 17.83 31.28 -54.97
C ASN A 75 19.07 31.83 -55.69
N GLU A 76 19.76 31.01 -56.49
CA GLU A 76 21.01 31.38 -57.17
C GLU A 76 20.85 32.65 -58.02
N ASP A 77 19.79 32.72 -58.84
CA ASP A 77 19.51 33.90 -59.67
C ASP A 77 19.35 35.18 -58.86
N LYS A 78 18.65 35.11 -57.71
CA LYS A 78 18.44 36.27 -56.83
C LYS A 78 19.74 36.68 -56.13
N PHE A 79 20.55 35.70 -55.75
CA PHE A 79 21.85 35.93 -55.14
C PHE A 79 22.80 36.61 -56.11
N LEU A 80 22.88 36.10 -57.35
CA LEU A 80 23.73 36.69 -58.39
C LEU A 80 23.30 38.12 -58.75
N ARG A 81 21.99 38.39 -58.83
CA ARG A 81 21.48 39.76 -59.05
C ARG A 81 21.87 40.71 -57.94
N PHE A 82 21.68 40.30 -56.68
CA PHE A 82 22.07 41.10 -55.52
C PHE A 82 23.56 41.45 -55.55
N VAL A 83 24.44 40.47 -55.80
CA VAL A 83 25.90 40.70 -55.86
C VAL A 83 26.31 41.59 -57.04
N GLN A 84 25.59 41.54 -58.17
CA GLN A 84 25.82 42.42 -59.33
C GLN A 84 25.40 43.87 -59.08
N GLU A 85 24.39 44.09 -58.25
CA GLU A 85 23.86 45.41 -57.92
C GLU A 85 24.72 46.17 -56.90
N LEU A 86 25.59 45.48 -56.15
CA LEU A 86 26.56 46.11 -55.24
C LEU A 86 27.60 46.95 -56.01
N GLU A 87 28.08 48.03 -55.40
CA GLU A 87 29.25 48.82 -55.81
C GLU A 87 30.53 48.34 -55.08
N ASP A 88 31.71 48.67 -55.60
CA ASP A 88 32.99 48.12 -55.11
C ASP A 88 33.34 48.56 -53.67
N GLU A 89 32.79 49.68 -53.20
CA GLU A 89 32.97 50.17 -51.81
C GLU A 89 31.82 49.77 -50.87
N ASP A 90 30.85 48.95 -51.32
CA ASP A 90 29.69 48.60 -50.50
C ASP A 90 30.06 47.66 -49.35
N GLU A 91 29.57 48.00 -48.17
CA GLU A 91 29.49 47.08 -47.02
C GLU A 91 28.21 46.23 -47.14
N VAL A 92 28.36 44.92 -46.96
CA VAL A 92 27.22 43.98 -46.93
C VAL A 92 27.00 43.52 -45.50
N ASP A 93 25.79 43.75 -44.99
CA ASP A 93 25.32 43.24 -43.71
C ASP A 93 24.90 41.77 -43.86
N ILE A 94 25.58 40.88 -43.14
CA ILE A 94 25.29 39.45 -43.14
C ILE A 94 24.60 39.08 -41.82
N LYS A 95 23.42 38.46 -41.93
CA LYS A 95 22.71 37.83 -40.81
C LYS A 95 22.59 36.34 -41.04
N VAL A 96 23.20 35.56 -40.15
CA VAL A 96 23.07 34.11 -40.09
C VAL A 96 22.01 33.76 -39.04
N SER A 97 21.03 32.97 -39.43
CA SER A 97 19.99 32.43 -38.56
C SER A 97 19.95 30.91 -38.72
N ILE A 98 20.03 30.17 -37.62
CA ILE A 98 19.86 28.72 -37.61
C ILE A 98 18.67 28.40 -36.73
N GLU A 99 17.55 28.05 -37.34
CA GLU A 99 16.37 27.57 -36.61
C GLU A 99 16.56 26.10 -36.24
N LYS A 100 16.30 25.77 -34.98
CA LYS A 100 16.59 24.47 -34.36
C LYS A 100 15.32 23.87 -33.81
N THR A 101 15.16 22.57 -34.02
CA THR A 101 14.02 21.81 -33.50
C THR A 101 14.47 20.54 -32.81
N ILE A 102 13.73 20.10 -31.79
CA ILE A 102 13.95 18.80 -31.17
C ILE A 102 13.39 17.74 -32.11
N SER A 103 14.27 16.98 -32.76
CA SER A 103 13.90 15.91 -33.68
C SER A 103 14.56 14.61 -33.26
N ASN A 104 13.77 13.54 -33.14
CA ASN A 104 14.22 12.26 -32.56
C ASN A 104 14.95 12.43 -31.21
N ASN A 105 14.44 13.34 -30.37
CA ASN A 105 14.99 13.66 -29.04
C ASN A 105 16.38 14.32 -29.07
N ILE A 106 16.83 14.83 -30.22
CA ILE A 106 18.12 15.49 -30.38
C ILE A 106 17.88 16.98 -30.65
N LEU A 107 18.64 17.84 -29.95
CA LEU A 107 18.71 19.27 -30.18
C LEU A 107 20.16 19.65 -30.51
N SER A 108 20.35 20.47 -31.55
CA SER A 108 21.68 20.98 -31.91
C SER A 108 22.12 22.13 -31.02
N VAL A 109 23.41 22.15 -30.70
CA VAL A 109 24.09 23.25 -30.00
C VAL A 109 25.36 23.61 -30.76
N TYR A 110 25.39 24.79 -31.37
CA TYR A 110 26.48 25.21 -32.27
C TYR A 110 27.58 26.03 -31.58
N ASN A 111 27.22 26.72 -30.51
CA ASN A 111 28.06 27.49 -29.62
C ASN A 111 27.64 27.23 -28.16
N PHE A 112 28.28 26.26 -27.51
CA PHE A 112 27.93 25.82 -26.16
C PHE A 112 28.02 26.95 -25.13
N ASN A 113 28.98 27.86 -25.26
CA ASN A 113 29.15 28.98 -24.32
C ASN A 113 27.96 29.97 -24.39
N SER A 114 27.58 30.38 -25.61
CA SER A 114 26.41 31.26 -25.80
C SER A 114 25.12 30.56 -25.38
N PHE A 115 24.96 29.30 -25.79
CA PHE A 115 23.80 28.48 -25.43
C PHE A 115 23.63 28.31 -23.92
N SER A 116 24.70 27.94 -23.21
CA SER A 116 24.65 27.76 -21.75
C SER A 116 24.36 29.07 -21.02
N LYS A 117 24.93 30.20 -21.46
CA LYS A 117 24.61 31.53 -20.91
C LYS A 117 23.14 31.87 -21.07
N GLU A 118 22.57 31.71 -22.27
CA GLU A 118 21.16 32.01 -22.54
C GLU A 118 20.22 31.06 -21.78
N LEU A 119 20.54 29.75 -21.74
CA LEU A 119 19.73 28.74 -21.06
C LEU A 119 19.72 28.92 -19.54
N LEU A 120 20.82 29.43 -18.97
CA LEU A 120 20.99 29.69 -17.53
C LEU A 120 20.73 31.15 -17.13
N ASN A 121 20.28 32.00 -18.06
CA ASN A 121 20.05 33.43 -17.80
C ASN A 121 18.80 33.67 -16.93
N GLY A 122 18.86 34.62 -15.99
CA GLY A 122 17.73 34.96 -15.11
C GLY A 122 17.73 34.19 -13.80
N ASN A 123 16.57 34.13 -13.14
CA ASN A 123 16.44 33.45 -11.84
C ASN A 123 16.20 31.94 -12.01
N LEU A 124 16.21 31.19 -10.90
CA LEU A 124 16.02 29.73 -10.93
C LEU A 124 14.69 29.32 -11.58
N VAL A 125 13.62 30.09 -11.41
CA VAL A 125 12.32 29.79 -12.05
C VAL A 125 12.42 29.91 -13.56
N ASN A 126 13.08 30.94 -14.08
CA ASN A 126 13.29 31.07 -15.53
C ASN A 126 14.07 29.89 -16.12
N ILE A 127 15.04 29.36 -15.36
CA ILE A 127 15.82 28.19 -15.77
C ILE A 127 14.92 26.94 -15.74
N ILE A 128 14.16 26.74 -14.66
CA ILE A 128 13.18 25.65 -14.51
C ILE A 128 12.14 25.68 -15.64
N ASP A 129 11.62 26.85 -16.01
CA ASP A 129 10.67 27.05 -17.12
C ASP A 129 11.24 26.53 -18.44
N ARG A 130 12.49 26.87 -18.75
CA ARG A 130 13.15 26.46 -19.98
C ARG A 130 13.36 24.95 -20.04
N PHE A 131 13.80 24.32 -18.95
CA PHE A 131 13.93 22.86 -18.90
C PHE A 131 12.58 22.15 -18.91
N SER A 132 11.56 22.71 -18.25
CA SER A 132 10.17 22.23 -18.33
C SER A 132 9.67 22.27 -19.78
N TYR A 133 9.91 23.38 -20.50
CA TYR A 133 9.55 23.50 -21.91
C TYR A 133 10.21 22.43 -22.79
N ILE A 134 11.49 22.12 -22.55
CA ILE A 134 12.22 21.08 -23.30
C ILE A 134 11.68 19.68 -22.98
N LEU A 135 11.59 19.32 -21.70
CA LEU A 135 11.23 17.97 -21.26
C LEU A 135 9.71 17.67 -21.33
N LYS A 136 8.88 18.67 -21.61
CA LYS A 136 7.48 18.46 -22.00
C LYS A 136 7.32 17.86 -23.39
N GLN A 137 8.27 18.11 -24.28
CA GLN A 137 8.20 17.69 -25.69
C GLN A 137 8.71 16.27 -25.90
N THR A 138 9.50 15.76 -24.95
CA THR A 138 10.19 14.48 -25.09
C THR A 138 10.52 13.86 -23.74
N PRO A 139 10.48 12.52 -23.60
CA PRO A 139 10.89 11.85 -22.36
C PRO A 139 12.37 12.03 -22.01
N TYR A 140 13.23 12.36 -22.97
CA TYR A 140 14.66 12.64 -22.75
C TYR A 140 15.20 13.51 -23.88
N VAL A 141 16.30 14.21 -23.67
CA VAL A 141 16.91 15.08 -24.70
C VAL A 141 18.42 14.88 -24.79
N VAL A 142 18.92 14.85 -26.03
CA VAL A 142 20.35 14.85 -26.34
C VAL A 142 20.71 16.20 -26.95
N PHE A 143 21.49 16.99 -26.21
CA PHE A 143 22.12 18.22 -26.70
C PHE A 143 23.40 17.84 -27.45
N GLU A 144 23.36 17.92 -28.76
CA GLU A 144 24.45 17.58 -29.66
C GLU A 144 25.30 18.83 -29.95
N MET A 145 26.49 18.88 -29.34
CA MET A 145 27.39 20.04 -29.35
C MET A 145 28.39 19.93 -30.50
N PHE A 146 28.50 21.00 -31.29
CA PHE A 146 29.41 21.07 -32.45
C PHE A 146 30.75 21.75 -32.14
N ASP A 147 30.82 22.56 -31.08
CA ASP A 147 32.01 23.32 -30.67
C ASP A 147 32.68 22.77 -29.39
N ASN A 148 32.02 21.87 -28.66
CA ASN A 148 32.51 21.34 -27.39
C ASN A 148 32.70 19.81 -27.43
N GLN A 149 33.82 19.35 -26.87
CA GLN A 149 34.19 17.93 -26.76
C GLN A 149 33.85 17.34 -25.38
N GLN A 150 33.64 18.17 -24.36
CA GLN A 150 33.33 17.69 -23.01
C GLN A 150 31.87 17.24 -22.92
N SER A 151 31.64 16.03 -22.41
CA SER A 151 30.29 15.48 -22.25
C SER A 151 29.87 15.38 -20.78
N PHE A 152 28.58 15.53 -20.53
CA PHE A 152 27.97 15.30 -19.22
C PHE A 152 26.52 14.84 -19.39
N SER A 153 25.96 14.20 -18.38
CA SER A 153 24.63 13.61 -18.48
C SER A 153 23.93 13.42 -17.14
N SER A 154 22.60 13.48 -17.18
CA SER A 154 21.67 12.96 -16.19
C SER A 154 20.93 11.73 -16.73
N GLU A 155 19.89 11.26 -16.03
CA GLU A 155 19.07 10.13 -16.49
C GLU A 155 18.21 10.48 -17.71
N THR A 156 17.98 11.77 -18.00
CA THR A 156 17.08 12.20 -19.08
C THR A 156 17.69 13.27 -19.99
N MET A 157 18.85 13.81 -19.66
CA MET A 157 19.56 14.80 -20.48
C MET A 157 21.00 14.37 -20.74
N VAL A 158 21.44 14.43 -21.99
CA VAL A 158 22.82 14.13 -22.39
C VAL A 158 23.37 15.26 -23.22
N PHE A 159 24.48 15.84 -22.78
CA PHE A 159 25.26 16.81 -23.53
C PHE A 159 26.51 16.10 -24.04
N ARG A 160 26.67 16.02 -25.36
CA ARG A 160 27.81 15.34 -25.99
C ARG A 160 28.21 15.98 -27.30
N SER A 161 29.45 15.75 -27.72
CA SER A 161 29.88 16.12 -29.06
C SER A 161 29.10 15.36 -30.14
N TYR A 162 28.96 15.95 -31.32
CA TYR A 162 28.34 15.34 -32.49
C TYR A 162 28.88 13.93 -32.73
N SER A 163 27.98 12.93 -32.70
CA SER A 163 28.34 11.53 -32.91
C SER A 163 27.16 10.74 -33.51
N PRO A 164 27.41 9.87 -34.50
CA PRO A 164 26.37 9.02 -35.10
C PRO A 164 25.85 7.93 -34.15
N SER A 165 26.42 7.78 -32.95
CA SER A 165 26.01 6.77 -31.98
C SER A 165 24.61 7.05 -31.40
N LYS A 166 23.75 6.03 -31.36
CA LYS A 166 22.47 6.12 -30.64
C LYS A 166 22.69 6.13 -29.12
N THR A 167 21.98 6.99 -28.41
CA THR A 167 21.90 6.96 -26.95
C THR A 167 20.76 6.03 -26.53
N ILE A 168 21.03 5.14 -25.57
CA ILE A 168 20.01 4.26 -24.98
C ILE A 168 19.72 4.80 -23.58
N PHE A 169 18.44 4.97 -23.27
CA PHE A 169 17.95 5.37 -21.95
C PHE A 169 17.13 4.21 -21.38
N ASP A 170 17.47 3.77 -20.16
CA ASP A 170 16.78 2.70 -19.44
C ASP A 170 15.77 3.27 -18.41
N PHE A 171 15.84 4.58 -18.15
CA PHE A 171 15.00 5.25 -17.18
C PHE A 171 13.60 5.55 -17.73
N ASP A 172 12.57 4.91 -17.17
CA ASP A 172 11.17 5.22 -17.46
C ASP A 172 10.72 6.48 -16.69
N ARG A 173 10.97 7.62 -17.32
CA ARG A 173 10.59 8.94 -16.79
C ARG A 173 9.09 9.07 -16.51
N GLN A 174 8.25 8.46 -17.36
CA GLN A 174 6.80 8.62 -17.25
C GLN A 174 6.24 7.82 -16.06
N ASP A 175 6.72 6.58 -15.87
CA ASP A 175 6.38 5.78 -14.70
C ASP A 175 6.83 6.45 -13.40
N LYS A 176 8.03 7.05 -13.40
CA LYS A 176 8.53 7.79 -12.24
C LYS A 176 7.67 9.01 -11.91
N LEU A 177 7.28 9.82 -12.91
CA LEU A 177 6.35 10.94 -12.73
C LEU A 177 5.00 10.48 -12.15
N ASN A 178 4.47 9.36 -12.65
CA ASN A 178 3.21 8.80 -12.15
C ASN A 178 3.33 8.34 -10.69
N SER A 179 4.45 7.70 -10.34
CA SER A 179 4.76 7.32 -8.95
C SER A 179 4.85 8.54 -8.03
N CYS A 180 5.49 9.62 -8.48
CA CYS A 180 5.55 10.89 -7.74
C CYS A 180 4.17 11.54 -7.56
N LYS A 181 3.31 11.50 -8.59
CA LYS A 181 1.90 11.95 -8.50
C LYS A 181 1.09 11.19 -7.45
N ALA A 182 1.39 9.91 -7.23
CA ALA A 182 0.72 9.11 -6.20
C ALA A 182 1.24 9.43 -4.79
N GLY A 183 2.54 9.73 -4.64
CA GLY A 183 3.20 9.91 -3.32
C GLY A 183 3.18 11.32 -2.75
N ALA A 184 3.03 12.36 -3.58
CA ALA A 184 3.12 13.75 -3.16
C ALA A 184 2.15 14.66 -3.92
N TYR A 185 1.75 15.76 -3.26
CA TYR A 185 0.83 16.73 -3.85
C TYR A 185 1.57 18.00 -4.30
N PHE A 186 2.17 17.94 -5.48
CA PHE A 186 2.80 19.11 -6.11
C PHE A 186 1.80 19.81 -7.03
N TYR A 187 1.30 20.98 -6.62
CA TYR A 187 0.29 21.73 -7.38
C TYR A 187 0.80 22.17 -8.77
N GLY A 188 2.11 22.36 -8.92
CA GLY A 188 2.74 22.80 -10.16
C GLY A 188 3.12 21.68 -11.12
N ILE A 189 2.70 20.43 -10.91
CA ILE A 189 3.25 19.30 -11.67
C ILE A 189 2.95 19.32 -13.17
N GLU A 190 1.83 19.92 -13.58
CA GLU A 190 1.51 20.07 -15.01
C GLU A 190 2.29 21.24 -15.66
N GLU A 191 2.61 22.26 -14.87
CA GLU A 191 3.45 23.38 -15.29
C GLU A 191 4.93 22.99 -15.33
N TYR A 192 5.36 22.18 -14.38
CA TYR A 192 6.72 21.71 -14.16
C TYR A 192 6.74 20.18 -13.99
N PRO A 193 6.51 19.39 -15.06
CA PRO A 193 6.56 17.93 -15.01
C PRO A 193 8.02 17.49 -15.01
N LEU A 194 8.78 17.88 -13.99
CA LEU A 194 10.21 17.69 -13.82
C LEU A 194 10.48 16.77 -12.63
N LEU A 195 11.55 15.99 -12.73
CA LEU A 195 12.01 15.04 -11.73
C LEU A 195 13.41 15.42 -11.22
N PRO A 196 13.78 15.03 -9.99
CA PRO A 196 15.16 15.18 -9.52
C PRO A 196 16.17 14.47 -10.43
N GLU A 197 15.84 13.29 -10.96
CA GLU A 197 16.68 12.54 -11.91
C GLU A 197 16.95 13.29 -13.22
N ASP A 198 16.10 14.25 -13.60
CA ASP A 198 16.38 15.08 -14.77
C ASP A 198 17.64 15.93 -14.57
N PHE A 199 17.93 16.33 -13.33
CA PHE A 199 19.02 17.22 -12.97
C PHE A 199 20.15 16.53 -12.21
N HIS A 200 19.96 15.28 -11.77
CA HIS A 200 21.01 14.49 -11.14
C HIS A 200 22.10 14.14 -12.16
N LEU A 201 23.27 14.78 -12.05
CA LEU A 201 24.38 14.54 -12.96
C LEU A 201 25.12 13.24 -12.60
N ASN A 202 24.88 12.18 -13.38
CA ASN A 202 25.59 10.91 -13.27
C ASN A 202 27.05 11.02 -13.73
N CYS A 203 27.29 11.83 -14.76
CA CYS A 203 28.61 12.10 -15.33
C CYS A 203 28.74 13.61 -15.54
N THR A 204 29.85 14.20 -15.09
CA THR A 204 30.14 15.63 -15.27
C THR A 204 31.64 15.89 -15.34
N TYR A 205 32.04 17.12 -15.61
CA TYR A 205 33.43 17.57 -15.69
C TYR A 205 33.65 18.86 -14.87
N GLU A 206 34.91 19.13 -14.53
CA GLU A 206 35.28 20.32 -13.76
C GLU A 206 35.03 21.61 -14.56
N GLY A 207 34.32 22.58 -13.97
CA GLY A 207 33.95 23.83 -14.65
C GLY A 207 32.68 23.77 -15.48
N ASN A 208 31.91 22.67 -15.42
CA ASN A 208 30.60 22.59 -16.08
C ASN A 208 29.64 23.70 -15.55
N PRO A 209 29.13 24.60 -16.42
CA PRO A 209 28.29 25.73 -16.00
C PRO A 209 26.93 25.29 -15.42
N PHE A 210 26.45 24.09 -15.73
CA PHE A 210 25.15 23.59 -15.28
C PHE A 210 25.18 23.03 -13.86
N ASN A 211 26.36 22.64 -13.34
CA ASN A 211 26.49 21.84 -12.12
C ASN A 211 25.81 22.49 -10.91
N GLY A 212 26.05 23.79 -10.68
CA GLY A 212 25.47 24.53 -9.56
C GLY A 212 23.94 24.66 -9.64
N TYR A 213 23.42 24.99 -10.83
CA TYR A 213 21.98 25.14 -11.05
C TYR A 213 21.25 23.80 -10.95
N PHE A 214 21.78 22.76 -11.59
CA PHE A 214 21.18 21.42 -11.58
C PHE A 214 21.10 20.86 -10.16
N SER A 215 22.15 21.05 -9.37
CA SER A 215 22.19 20.62 -7.97
C SER A 215 21.11 21.30 -7.09
N LYS A 216 20.79 22.58 -7.38
CA LYS A 216 19.70 23.32 -6.71
C LYS A 216 18.33 22.87 -7.18
N ILE A 217 18.15 22.70 -8.50
CA ILE A 217 16.88 22.25 -9.08
C ILE A 217 16.55 20.82 -8.63
N GLU A 218 17.54 19.92 -8.58
CA GLU A 218 17.41 18.59 -8.00
C GLU A 218 16.88 18.66 -6.56
N THR A 219 17.43 19.55 -5.75
CA THR A 219 17.02 19.75 -4.34
C THR A 219 15.57 20.26 -4.26
N ILE A 220 15.18 21.22 -5.12
CA ILE A 220 13.82 21.75 -5.18
C ILE A 220 12.81 20.63 -5.47
N PHE A 221 13.05 19.84 -6.52
CA PHE A 221 12.11 18.78 -6.88
C PHE A 221 12.16 17.60 -5.89
N ALA A 222 13.32 17.28 -5.30
CA ALA A 222 13.39 16.28 -4.24
C ALA A 222 12.52 16.70 -3.05
N LEU A 223 12.59 17.97 -2.63
CA LEU A 223 11.71 18.53 -1.62
C LEU A 223 10.24 18.48 -2.03
N ALA A 224 9.91 18.90 -3.24
CA ALA A 224 8.53 18.91 -3.72
C ALA A 224 7.88 17.52 -3.61
N TYR A 225 8.64 16.46 -3.93
CA TYR A 225 8.15 15.08 -3.89
C TYR A 225 8.32 14.39 -2.54
N ILE A 226 9.09 14.95 -1.60
CA ILE A 226 9.12 14.49 -0.19
C ILE A 226 7.98 15.14 0.61
N SER A 227 7.68 16.41 0.36
CA SER A 227 6.69 17.19 1.07
C SER A 227 5.27 16.63 0.92
N ASN A 228 4.37 16.97 1.86
CA ASN A 228 2.96 16.65 1.73
C ASN A 228 2.33 17.44 0.61
N SER A 229 2.66 18.73 0.55
CA SER A 229 2.29 19.60 -0.55
C SER A 229 3.39 20.58 -0.88
N ALA A 230 3.51 20.91 -2.16
CA ALA A 230 4.46 21.90 -2.65
C ALA A 230 3.86 22.73 -3.80
N ASN A 231 4.27 23.98 -3.93
CA ASN A 231 3.94 24.84 -5.07
C ASN A 231 5.04 25.87 -5.36
N ILE A 232 5.08 26.35 -6.59
CA ILE A 232 5.91 27.50 -6.99
C ILE A 232 4.93 28.57 -7.47
N ILE A 233 4.88 29.71 -6.78
CA ILE A 233 4.01 30.84 -7.14
C ILE A 233 4.82 32.12 -6.99
N ASN A 234 4.85 32.96 -8.04
CA ASN A 234 5.54 34.25 -8.03
C ASN A 234 7.01 34.17 -7.55
N ASN A 235 7.77 33.20 -8.06
CA ASN A 235 9.15 32.89 -7.65
C ASN A 235 9.31 32.41 -6.19
N ILE A 236 8.24 32.10 -5.47
CA ILE A 236 8.31 31.54 -4.12
C ILE A 236 7.97 30.06 -4.18
N PHE A 237 8.91 29.22 -3.76
CA PHE A 237 8.71 27.79 -3.56
C PHE A 237 8.21 27.54 -2.15
N ASN A 238 6.92 27.19 -2.01
CA ASN A 238 6.34 26.84 -0.71
C ASN A 238 6.23 25.34 -0.57
N ILE A 239 6.63 24.85 0.59
CA ILE A 239 6.52 23.45 0.96
C ILE A 239 5.83 23.32 2.31
N GLN A 240 5.09 22.24 2.47
CA GLN A 240 4.50 21.84 3.75
C GLN A 240 4.85 20.39 4.03
N ILE A 241 5.41 20.14 5.22
CA ILE A 241 5.67 18.80 5.73
C ILE A 241 4.81 18.62 6.98
N CYS A 242 3.92 17.64 6.92
CA CYS A 242 3.06 17.18 8.00
C CYS A 242 3.53 15.79 8.42
N GLY A 243 4.24 15.73 9.55
CA GLY A 243 4.67 14.50 10.19
C GLY A 243 4.24 14.46 11.66
N GLN A 244 5.16 14.05 12.55
CA GLN A 244 4.99 14.19 14.00
C GLN A 244 4.90 15.67 14.41
N ARG A 245 5.50 16.54 13.61
CA ARG A 245 5.33 17.99 13.67
C ARG A 245 4.94 18.50 12.28
N ASN A 246 4.16 19.57 12.25
CA ASN A 246 3.79 20.23 11.01
C ASN A 246 4.56 21.54 10.89
N PHE A 247 5.14 21.78 9.73
CA PHE A 247 5.79 23.04 9.41
C PHE A 247 5.69 23.34 7.92
N SER A 248 5.74 24.62 7.60
CA SER A 248 5.77 25.12 6.23
C SER A 248 6.97 26.03 6.05
N ILE A 249 7.63 25.93 4.91
CA ILE A 249 8.79 26.75 4.56
C ILE A 249 8.53 27.37 3.18
N SER A 250 9.00 28.60 3.01
CA SER A 250 8.95 29.33 1.75
C SER A 250 10.37 29.74 1.38
N TYR A 251 10.81 29.36 0.18
CA TYR A 251 12.09 29.78 -0.38
C TYR A 251 11.86 30.76 -1.53
N ASP A 252 12.53 31.91 -1.49
CA ASP A 252 12.52 32.88 -2.58
C ASP A 252 13.54 32.45 -3.65
N LEU A 253 13.04 31.93 -4.77
CA LEU A 253 13.82 31.45 -5.90
C LEU A 253 14.38 32.59 -6.78
N SER A 254 14.03 33.85 -6.49
CA SER A 254 14.68 35.01 -7.12
C SER A 254 16.07 35.27 -6.54
N ASN A 255 16.32 34.81 -5.31
CA ASN A 255 17.62 34.89 -4.65
C ASN A 255 18.37 33.56 -4.75
N ASP A 256 19.42 33.54 -5.57
CA ASP A 256 20.19 32.32 -5.86
C ASP A 256 20.85 31.68 -4.61
N ASN A 257 21.03 32.43 -3.51
CA ASN A 257 21.63 31.91 -2.28
C ASN A 257 20.64 31.25 -1.31
N MET A 258 19.32 31.31 -1.56
CA MET A 258 18.32 30.78 -0.63
C MET A 258 18.21 29.25 -0.64
N ILE A 259 18.60 28.61 -1.73
CA ILE A 259 18.61 27.14 -1.84
C ILE A 259 20.03 26.67 -2.15
N THR A 260 20.53 25.81 -1.28
CA THR A 260 21.78 25.09 -1.45
C THR A 260 21.52 23.65 -1.86
N HIS A 261 22.53 23.02 -2.47
CA HIS A 261 22.45 21.60 -2.81
C HIS A 261 22.41 20.74 -1.55
N CYS A 262 21.46 19.82 -1.48
CA CYS A 262 21.35 18.85 -0.40
C CYS A 262 21.20 17.43 -0.97
N LYS A 263 22.33 16.73 -1.07
CA LYS A 263 22.39 15.33 -1.56
C LYS A 263 21.52 14.37 -0.75
N GLU A 264 21.35 14.64 0.53
CA GLU A 264 20.56 13.79 1.42
C GLU A 264 19.08 13.82 1.03
N LEU A 265 18.55 14.99 0.65
CA LEU A 265 17.17 15.11 0.18
C LEU A 265 16.94 14.30 -1.10
N TYR A 266 17.87 14.34 -2.06
CA TYR A 266 17.80 13.46 -3.23
C TYR A 266 17.83 11.97 -2.83
N SER A 267 18.66 11.61 -1.86
CA SER A 267 18.78 10.21 -1.39
C SER A 267 17.50 9.72 -0.69
N ILE A 268 16.86 10.57 0.11
CA ILE A 268 15.56 10.29 0.74
C ILE A 268 14.47 10.16 -0.31
N TYR A 269 14.39 11.12 -1.25
CA TYR A 269 13.48 11.07 -2.38
C TYR A 269 13.62 9.75 -3.14
N LYS A 270 14.85 9.39 -3.53
CA LYS A 270 15.13 8.15 -4.26
C LYS A 270 14.65 6.94 -3.47
N TRP A 271 14.89 6.88 -2.16
CA TRP A 271 14.44 5.76 -1.32
C TRP A 271 12.91 5.65 -1.19
N ILE A 272 12.19 6.77 -1.10
CA ILE A 272 10.71 6.78 -1.06
C ILE A 272 10.14 6.16 -2.32
N TYR A 273 10.67 6.54 -3.48
CA TYR A 273 10.17 6.15 -4.80
C TYR A 273 10.96 4.99 -5.43
N THR A 274 11.58 4.13 -4.62
CA THR A 274 12.25 2.89 -5.06
C THR A 274 11.72 1.73 -4.25
N ASP A 275 11.04 0.78 -4.88
CA ASP A 275 10.45 -0.44 -4.27
C ASP A 275 9.47 -0.22 -3.10
N GLY A 276 8.56 -1.17 -2.87
CA GLY A 276 7.64 -1.13 -1.72
C GLY A 276 6.54 -0.06 -1.83
N ASN A 277 5.81 0.15 -0.72
CA ASN A 277 4.69 1.09 -0.69
C ASN A 277 5.19 2.54 -0.54
N VAL A 278 5.05 3.32 -1.61
CA VAL A 278 5.45 4.74 -1.68
C VAL A 278 4.77 5.59 -0.60
N ILE A 279 3.49 5.34 -0.31
CA ILE A 279 2.71 6.11 0.66
C ILE A 279 3.28 5.91 2.08
N ASP A 280 3.49 4.66 2.49
CA ASP A 280 4.03 4.35 3.82
C ASP A 280 5.44 4.94 3.99
N LYS A 281 6.28 4.79 2.96
CA LYS A 281 7.64 5.36 2.96
C LYS A 281 7.63 6.88 3.04
N ALA A 282 6.78 7.56 2.27
CA ALA A 282 6.65 9.00 2.31
C ALA A 282 6.18 9.50 3.68
N ILE A 283 5.18 8.85 4.28
CA ILE A 283 4.68 9.17 5.63
C ILE A 283 5.81 9.04 6.67
N LEU A 284 6.56 7.93 6.63
CA LEU A 284 7.67 7.71 7.57
C LEU A 284 8.81 8.70 7.36
N ALA A 285 9.16 9.00 6.11
CA ALA A 285 10.16 10.01 5.79
C ALA A 285 9.77 11.39 6.35
N ARG A 286 8.53 11.84 6.10
CA ARG A 286 7.99 13.11 6.62
C ARG A 286 7.99 13.14 8.15
N ASN A 287 7.63 12.03 8.80
CA ASN A 287 7.65 11.92 10.25
C ASN A 287 9.07 12.12 10.82
N VAL A 288 10.06 11.41 10.28
CA VAL A 288 11.44 11.52 10.76
C VAL A 288 12.00 12.90 10.44
N ILE A 289 11.86 13.40 9.21
CA ILE A 289 12.31 14.75 8.81
C ILE A 289 11.70 15.80 9.75
N SER A 290 10.40 15.71 10.05
CA SER A 290 9.73 16.67 10.95
C SER A 290 10.29 16.71 12.38
N LEU A 291 10.91 15.62 12.84
CA LEU A 291 11.57 15.57 14.14
C LEU A 291 13.00 16.10 14.06
N HIS A 292 13.76 15.74 13.03
CA HIS A 292 15.14 16.20 12.82
C HIS A 292 15.20 17.72 12.57
N CYS A 293 14.29 18.26 11.76
CA CYS A 293 14.22 19.68 11.44
C CYS A 293 13.83 20.59 12.62
N LYS A 294 13.63 20.03 13.83
CA LYS A 294 13.54 20.82 15.06
C LYS A 294 14.86 21.51 15.41
N PHE A 295 15.99 20.90 15.04
CA PHE A 295 17.32 21.33 15.47
C PHE A 295 18.26 21.67 14.30
N VAL A 296 17.92 21.22 13.09
CA VAL A 296 18.74 21.35 11.88
C VAL A 296 17.89 21.96 10.77
N ASP A 297 18.48 22.79 9.92
CA ASP A 297 17.80 23.30 8.73
C ASP A 297 17.49 22.15 7.75
N LEU A 298 16.37 22.22 7.04
CA LEU A 298 15.94 21.21 6.09
C LEU A 298 16.95 21.00 4.95
N LEU A 299 17.66 22.06 4.56
CA LEU A 299 18.72 21.97 3.52
C LEU A 299 20.06 21.45 4.08
N ALA A 300 20.18 21.29 5.39
CA ALA A 300 21.38 20.83 6.08
C ALA A 300 21.24 19.40 6.63
N LEU A 301 20.28 18.62 6.12
CA LEU A 301 20.13 17.21 6.49
C LEU A 301 21.37 16.40 6.08
N ASP A 302 21.78 15.49 6.97
CA ASP A 302 22.90 14.58 6.80
C ASP A 302 22.44 13.12 6.67
N ASP A 303 23.39 12.23 6.38
CA ASP A 303 23.20 10.79 6.18
C ASP A 303 22.57 10.04 7.37
N THR A 304 22.60 10.65 8.56
CA THR A 304 21.91 10.14 9.75
C THR A 304 20.40 10.16 9.58
N THR A 305 19.87 11.07 8.76
CA THR A 305 18.43 11.24 8.52
C THR A 305 17.87 10.08 7.71
N LEU A 306 18.44 9.75 6.54
CA LEU A 306 18.02 8.59 5.77
C LEU A 306 18.22 7.28 6.54
N SER A 307 19.29 7.16 7.31
CA SER A 307 19.54 5.99 8.17
C SER A 307 18.41 5.82 9.21
N SER A 308 17.98 6.93 9.82
CA SER A 308 16.86 6.95 10.77
C SER A 308 15.53 6.60 10.09
N ILE A 309 15.28 7.12 8.88
CA ILE A 309 14.09 6.78 8.07
C ILE A 309 14.04 5.28 7.77
N LYS A 310 15.14 4.71 7.26
CA LYS A 310 15.24 3.28 6.94
C LYS A 310 15.03 2.40 8.17
N SER A 311 15.60 2.77 9.32
CA SER A 311 15.42 2.07 10.58
C SER A 311 13.96 2.10 11.05
N ASN A 312 13.31 3.27 10.98
CA ASN A 312 11.89 3.41 11.31
C ASN A 312 10.99 2.57 10.39
N TYR A 313 11.31 2.50 9.10
CA TYR A 313 10.58 1.63 8.17
C TYR A 313 10.75 0.14 8.47
N ALA A 314 11.97 -0.30 8.82
CA ALA A 314 12.20 -1.68 9.23
C ALA A 314 11.43 -2.04 10.52
N MET A 315 11.37 -1.12 11.50
CA MET A 315 10.56 -1.28 12.71
C MET A 315 9.05 -1.31 12.39
N TYR A 316 8.57 -0.45 11.50
CA TYR A 316 7.18 -0.45 11.05
C TYR A 316 6.78 -1.79 10.44
N LEU A 317 7.59 -2.33 9.52
CA LEU A 317 7.34 -3.63 8.91
C LEU A 317 7.32 -4.76 9.97
N LYS A 318 8.29 -4.75 10.88
CA LYS A 318 8.36 -5.74 11.97
C LYS A 318 7.13 -5.67 12.89
N ASN A 319 6.74 -4.48 13.33
CA ASN A 319 5.59 -4.29 14.21
C ASN A 319 4.28 -4.72 13.54
N ASN A 320 4.11 -4.45 12.25
CA ASN A 320 2.93 -4.91 11.51
C ASN A 320 2.85 -6.45 11.45
N ILE A 321 3.99 -7.11 11.24
CA ILE A 321 4.07 -8.59 11.27
C ILE A 321 3.76 -9.11 12.69
N GLU A 322 4.32 -8.49 13.74
CA GLU A 322 4.06 -8.87 15.12
C GLU A 322 2.58 -8.71 15.50
N GLN A 323 1.95 -7.60 15.13
CA GLN A 323 0.51 -7.36 15.36
C GLN A 323 -0.35 -8.38 14.62
N TYR A 324 0.00 -8.70 13.37
CA TYR A 324 -0.70 -9.73 12.60
C TYR A 324 -0.58 -11.11 13.27
N ILE A 325 0.61 -11.49 13.73
CA ILE A 325 0.82 -12.75 14.49
C ILE A 325 0.03 -12.72 15.81
N GLU A 326 0.00 -11.59 16.52
CA GLU A 326 -0.77 -11.43 17.75
C GLU A 326 -2.28 -11.63 17.51
N VAL A 327 -2.83 -11.10 16.42
CA VAL A 327 -4.21 -11.34 16.01
C VAL A 327 -4.44 -12.84 15.75
N LYS A 328 -3.57 -13.49 14.99
CA LYS A 328 -3.66 -14.94 14.71
C LYS A 328 -3.65 -15.78 16.00
N ASN A 329 -2.78 -15.43 16.96
CA ASN A 329 -2.70 -16.11 18.25
C ASN A 329 -3.94 -15.86 19.10
N LYS A 330 -4.44 -14.61 19.19
CA LYS A 330 -5.67 -14.28 19.94
C LYS A 330 -6.89 -15.03 19.42
N VAL A 331 -7.03 -15.15 18.10
CA VAL A 331 -8.12 -15.93 17.50
C VAL A 331 -7.99 -17.41 17.87
N SER A 332 -6.77 -17.96 17.83
CA SER A 332 -6.48 -19.34 18.21
C SER A 332 -6.80 -19.61 19.69
N ASP A 333 -6.39 -18.71 20.59
CA ASP A 333 -6.68 -18.77 22.02
C ASP A 333 -8.20 -18.71 22.28
N TYR A 334 -8.92 -17.84 21.58
CA TYR A 334 -10.38 -17.76 21.70
C TYR A 334 -11.07 -19.05 21.24
N ILE A 335 -10.60 -19.67 20.15
CA ILE A 335 -11.10 -20.97 19.67
C ILE A 335 -10.83 -22.06 20.71
N PHE A 336 -9.66 -22.06 21.34
CA PHE A 336 -9.30 -22.99 22.39
C PHE A 336 -10.19 -22.81 23.64
N ASP A 337 -10.37 -21.58 24.10
CA ASP A 337 -11.25 -21.22 25.22
C ASP A 337 -12.70 -21.61 24.94
N PHE A 338 -13.18 -21.37 23.73
CA PHE A 338 -14.49 -21.81 23.28
C PHE A 338 -14.65 -23.34 23.38
N CYS A 339 -13.64 -24.10 22.94
CA CYS A 339 -13.64 -25.55 23.05
C CYS A 339 -13.61 -26.04 24.50
N ASN A 340 -12.91 -25.34 25.40
CA ASN A 340 -12.89 -25.64 26.82
C ASN A 340 -14.25 -25.38 27.47
N ARG A 341 -14.89 -24.25 27.18
CA ARG A 341 -16.26 -23.92 27.66
C ARG A 341 -17.29 -24.95 27.20
N ILE A 342 -17.20 -25.43 25.95
CA ILE A 342 -18.03 -26.55 25.47
C ILE A 342 -17.74 -27.84 26.27
N GLY A 343 -16.48 -28.09 26.62
CA GLY A 343 -16.11 -29.22 27.49
C GLY A 343 -16.74 -29.14 28.88
N GLU A 344 -16.78 -27.95 29.48
CA GLU A 344 -17.35 -27.69 30.81
C GLU A 344 -18.87 -27.94 30.89
N VAL A 345 -19.58 -27.92 29.76
CA VAL A 345 -21.01 -28.29 29.72
C VAL A 345 -21.22 -29.71 30.26
N VAL A 346 -20.33 -30.65 29.94
CA VAL A 346 -20.40 -32.03 30.43
C VAL A 346 -20.26 -32.08 31.95
N VAL A 347 -19.30 -31.32 32.48
CA VAL A 347 -19.04 -31.22 33.92
C VAL A 347 -20.26 -30.62 34.64
N THR A 348 -20.89 -29.60 34.04
CA THR A 348 -22.14 -29.02 34.53
C THR A 348 -23.26 -30.07 34.61
N VAL A 349 -23.41 -30.94 33.60
CA VAL A 349 -24.41 -32.03 33.63
C VAL A 349 -24.11 -33.01 34.78
N ILE A 350 -22.84 -33.40 34.94
CA ILE A 350 -22.42 -34.31 36.01
C ILE A 350 -22.74 -33.71 37.39
N HIS A 351 -22.49 -32.41 37.60
CA HIS A 351 -22.82 -31.74 38.84
C HIS A 351 -24.32 -31.70 39.12
N LYS A 352 -25.14 -31.37 38.12
CA LYS A 352 -26.62 -31.36 38.26
C LYS A 352 -27.15 -32.75 38.58
N PHE A 353 -26.66 -33.78 37.89
CA PHE A 353 -27.00 -35.17 38.19
C PHE A 353 -26.59 -35.57 39.61
N ARG A 354 -25.34 -35.31 40.00
CA ARG A 354 -24.82 -35.60 41.35
C ARG A 354 -25.67 -34.94 42.43
N ASN A 355 -26.03 -33.67 42.25
CA ASN A 355 -26.86 -32.95 43.22
C ASN A 355 -28.26 -33.55 43.34
N ASN A 356 -28.85 -33.99 42.22
CA ASN A 356 -30.13 -34.70 42.24
C ASN A 356 -30.03 -36.05 42.97
N VAL A 357 -28.98 -36.83 42.73
CA VAL A 357 -28.72 -38.11 43.43
C VAL A 357 -28.52 -37.88 44.93
N ILE A 358 -27.73 -36.86 45.33
CA ILE A 358 -27.52 -36.52 46.74
C ILE A 358 -28.84 -36.13 47.41
N ALA A 359 -29.67 -35.33 46.74
CA ALA A 359 -30.98 -34.93 47.27
C ALA A 359 -31.89 -36.16 47.50
N ILE A 360 -31.95 -37.08 46.53
CA ILE A 360 -32.71 -38.34 46.65
C ILE A 360 -32.16 -39.19 47.79
N PHE A 361 -30.84 -39.39 47.84
CA PHE A 361 -30.21 -40.22 48.86
C PHE A 361 -30.38 -39.66 50.27
N THR A 362 -30.27 -38.33 50.43
CA THR A 362 -30.48 -37.63 51.71
C THR A 362 -31.91 -37.82 52.19
N PHE A 363 -32.89 -37.72 51.29
CA PHE A 363 -34.28 -38.02 51.60
C PHE A 363 -34.47 -39.47 52.03
N LEU A 364 -33.94 -40.44 51.27
CA LEU A 364 -34.04 -41.87 51.60
C LEU A 364 -33.41 -42.20 52.96
N LEU A 365 -32.24 -41.62 53.25
CA LEU A 365 -31.54 -41.78 54.52
C LEU A 365 -32.34 -41.18 55.68
N THR A 366 -32.94 -40.01 55.48
CA THR A 366 -33.82 -39.37 56.47
C THR A 366 -35.04 -40.25 56.79
N VAL A 367 -35.68 -40.80 55.75
CA VAL A 367 -36.78 -41.76 55.91
C VAL A 367 -36.34 -43.03 56.63
N PHE A 368 -35.15 -43.56 56.31
CA PHE A 368 -34.60 -44.74 56.98
C PHE A 368 -34.34 -44.49 58.47
N PHE A 369 -33.66 -43.39 58.83
CA PHE A 369 -33.37 -43.04 60.23
C PHE A 369 -34.61 -42.74 61.05
N THR A 370 -35.62 -42.11 60.46
CA THR A 370 -36.88 -41.83 61.15
C THR A 370 -37.64 -43.12 61.50
N ASN A 371 -37.52 -44.15 60.64
CA ASN A 371 -38.21 -45.42 60.83
C ASN A 371 -37.42 -46.46 61.66
N LEU A 372 -36.16 -46.20 62.00
CA LEU A 372 -35.34 -47.06 62.87
C LEU A 372 -35.91 -47.22 64.29
N ALA A 373 -36.70 -46.25 64.76
CA ALA A 373 -37.36 -46.29 66.07
C ALA A 373 -38.67 -47.13 66.09
N SER A 374 -39.06 -47.74 64.97
CA SER A 374 -40.34 -48.44 64.82
C SER A 374 -40.19 -49.97 64.83
N SER A 375 -41.24 -50.68 65.28
CA SER A 375 -41.23 -52.14 65.52
C SER A 375 -41.12 -53.00 64.25
N ASP A 376 -41.45 -52.46 63.08
CA ASP A 376 -41.29 -53.14 61.78
C ASP A 376 -40.72 -52.17 60.73
N ILE A 377 -39.39 -52.03 60.77
CA ILE A 377 -38.60 -51.10 59.95
C ILE A 377 -38.93 -51.26 58.44
N ILE A 378 -39.06 -52.50 57.97
CA ILE A 378 -39.25 -52.80 56.54
C ILE A 378 -40.70 -52.51 56.11
N ALA A 379 -41.70 -52.72 56.96
CA ALA A 379 -43.07 -52.38 56.61
C ALA A 379 -43.28 -50.86 56.51
N ASN A 380 -42.65 -50.10 57.41
CA ASN A 380 -42.83 -48.65 57.51
C ASN A 380 -42.12 -47.85 56.42
N ILE A 381 -40.91 -48.27 55.99
CA ILE A 381 -40.20 -47.63 54.87
C ILE A 381 -40.96 -47.79 53.53
N PHE A 382 -41.83 -48.79 53.42
CA PHE A 382 -42.67 -49.04 52.24
C PHE A 382 -44.17 -48.73 52.48
N SER A 383 -44.48 -47.87 53.45
CA SER A 383 -45.86 -47.44 53.70
C SER A 383 -46.44 -46.70 52.49
N SER A 384 -47.78 -46.67 52.39
CA SER A 384 -48.47 -45.95 51.32
C SER A 384 -48.18 -44.45 51.35
N GLU A 385 -47.98 -43.85 52.54
CA GLU A 385 -47.65 -42.42 52.65
C GLU A 385 -46.23 -42.13 52.16
N VAL A 386 -45.24 -42.95 52.54
CA VAL A 386 -43.84 -42.78 52.10
C VAL A 386 -43.72 -42.94 50.58
N LYS A 387 -44.44 -43.90 49.99
CA LYS A 387 -44.49 -44.09 48.53
C LYS A 387 -45.07 -42.88 47.80
N PHE A 388 -46.12 -42.27 48.34
CA PHE A 388 -46.71 -41.06 47.76
C PHE A 388 -45.70 -39.91 47.71
N VAL A 389 -44.96 -39.68 48.80
CA VAL A 389 -43.92 -38.64 48.86
C VAL A 389 -42.76 -38.94 47.89
N ILE A 390 -42.32 -40.20 47.79
CA ILE A 390 -41.27 -40.60 46.84
C ILE A 390 -41.70 -40.34 45.38
N ASN A 391 -42.95 -40.62 45.03
CA ASN A 391 -43.46 -40.32 43.69
C ASN A 391 -43.44 -38.81 43.39
N ILE A 392 -43.75 -37.96 44.37
CA ILE A 392 -43.61 -36.49 44.22
C ILE A 392 -42.14 -36.10 43.97
N ILE A 393 -41.19 -36.69 44.68
CA ILE A 393 -39.75 -36.43 44.50
C ILE A 393 -39.26 -36.90 43.13
N ILE A 394 -39.76 -38.02 42.63
CA ILE A 394 -39.47 -38.50 41.27
C ILE A 394 -39.99 -37.50 40.23
N VAL A 395 -41.24 -37.03 40.37
CA VAL A 395 -41.81 -36.00 39.48
C VAL A 395 -40.98 -34.71 39.53
N GLY A 396 -40.62 -34.23 40.73
CA GLY A 396 -39.73 -33.08 40.90
C GLY A 396 -38.36 -33.26 40.24
N SER A 397 -37.79 -34.46 40.31
CA SER A 397 -36.51 -34.79 39.67
C SER A 397 -36.61 -34.85 38.15
N ILE A 398 -37.74 -35.30 37.60
CA ILE A 398 -38.02 -35.26 36.14
C ILE A 398 -38.14 -33.80 35.67
N ILE A 399 -38.84 -32.95 36.42
CA ILE A 399 -38.94 -31.52 36.12
C ILE A 399 -37.54 -30.87 36.16
N TYR A 400 -36.75 -31.19 37.18
CA TYR A 400 -35.38 -30.68 37.32
C TYR A 400 -34.46 -31.15 36.17
N LEU A 401 -34.60 -32.40 35.72
CA LEU A 401 -33.94 -32.90 34.52
C LEU A 401 -34.34 -32.08 33.29
N GLY A 402 -35.64 -31.84 33.08
CA GLY A 402 -36.14 -31.03 31.96
C GLY A 402 -35.57 -29.61 31.93
N LEU A 403 -35.57 -28.92 33.08
CA LEU A 403 -34.96 -27.60 33.22
C LEU A 403 -33.45 -27.63 32.95
N SER A 404 -32.77 -28.68 33.42
CA SER A 404 -31.33 -28.86 33.19
C SER A 404 -31.00 -29.05 31.71
N VAL A 405 -31.81 -29.82 30.97
CA VAL A 405 -31.67 -30.02 29.52
C VAL A 405 -31.92 -28.71 28.76
N TYR A 406 -32.94 -27.95 29.16
CA TYR A 406 -33.25 -26.64 28.56
C TYR A 406 -32.07 -25.66 28.72
N GLU A 407 -31.51 -25.57 29.92
CA GLU A 407 -30.35 -24.70 30.19
C GLU A 407 -29.14 -25.09 29.33
N ILE A 408 -28.85 -26.40 29.18
CA ILE A 408 -27.76 -26.90 28.34
C ILE A 408 -27.94 -26.48 26.87
N ILE A 409 -29.17 -26.57 26.34
CA ILE A 409 -29.48 -26.17 24.96
C ILE A 409 -29.19 -24.67 24.76
N ILE A 410 -29.63 -23.83 25.70
CA ILE A 410 -29.36 -22.38 25.66
C ILE A 410 -27.87 -22.10 25.72
N THR A 411 -27.16 -22.68 26.69
CA THR A 411 -25.71 -22.46 26.85
C THR A 411 -24.96 -22.83 25.57
N MET A 412 -25.30 -23.97 24.95
CA MET A 412 -24.68 -24.39 23.68
C MET A 412 -24.98 -23.42 22.53
N SER A 413 -26.21 -22.91 22.44
CA SER A 413 -26.59 -21.95 21.41
C SER A 413 -25.82 -20.63 21.55
N ILE A 414 -25.72 -20.10 22.77
CA ILE A 414 -24.98 -18.86 23.06
C ILE A 414 -23.51 -19.01 22.70
N GLN A 415 -22.90 -20.14 23.06
CA GLN A 415 -21.51 -20.41 22.69
C GLN A 415 -21.38 -20.42 21.16
N LYS A 416 -22.22 -21.18 20.43
CA LYS A 416 -22.15 -21.24 18.97
C LYS A 416 -22.26 -19.86 18.32
N GLU A 417 -23.17 -19.02 18.79
CA GLU A 417 -23.33 -17.65 18.30
C GLU A 417 -22.07 -16.79 18.56
N ALA A 418 -21.42 -16.95 19.71
CA ALA A 418 -20.17 -16.25 20.02
C ALA A 418 -19.05 -16.63 19.04
N TYR A 419 -18.97 -17.90 18.65
CA TYR A 419 -18.01 -18.37 17.64
C TYR A 419 -18.27 -17.76 16.26
N GLU A 420 -19.52 -17.77 15.79
CA GLU A 420 -19.88 -17.18 14.48
C GLU A 420 -19.57 -15.67 14.46
N LYS A 421 -19.85 -14.95 15.56
CA LYS A 421 -19.50 -13.52 15.70
C LYS A 421 -17.99 -13.30 15.65
N LEU A 422 -17.19 -14.15 16.28
CA LEU A 422 -15.73 -14.09 16.19
C LEU A 422 -15.27 -14.25 14.74
N LYS A 423 -15.74 -15.31 14.07
CA LYS A 423 -15.39 -15.62 12.68
C LYS A 423 -15.71 -14.46 11.74
N ASN A 424 -16.89 -13.87 11.88
CA ASN A 424 -17.28 -12.72 11.07
C ASN A 424 -16.47 -11.46 11.38
N THR A 425 -16.15 -11.20 12.66
CA THR A 425 -15.41 -10.00 13.07
C THR A 425 -13.97 -10.00 12.56
N TYR A 426 -13.32 -11.17 12.58
CA TYR A 426 -11.95 -11.32 12.11
C TYR A 426 -11.86 -11.72 10.63
N GLY A 427 -12.98 -12.02 9.98
CA GLY A 427 -13.06 -12.37 8.57
C GLY A 427 -12.66 -11.21 7.64
N ASP A 428 -12.95 -9.97 8.02
CA ASP A 428 -12.54 -8.80 7.21
C ASP A 428 -11.05 -8.45 7.38
N LEU A 429 -10.38 -9.03 8.37
CA LEU A 429 -8.97 -8.74 8.72
C LEU A 429 -8.00 -9.81 8.22
N LEU A 430 -8.46 -11.05 8.04
CA LEU A 430 -7.65 -12.21 7.68
C LEU A 430 -7.96 -12.63 6.25
N ASP A 431 -6.93 -13.02 5.49
CA ASP A 431 -7.15 -13.52 4.14
C ASP A 431 -7.87 -14.89 4.14
N ASP A 432 -8.46 -15.26 3.00
CA ASP A 432 -9.26 -16.50 2.87
C ASP A 432 -8.46 -17.79 3.20
N LYS A 433 -7.13 -17.78 3.04
CA LYS A 433 -6.29 -18.94 3.34
C LYS A 433 -6.02 -19.04 4.83
N ASP A 434 -5.72 -17.92 5.47
CA ASP A 434 -5.52 -17.80 6.91
C ASP A 434 -6.79 -18.18 7.67
N GLN A 435 -7.95 -17.73 7.19
CA GLN A 435 -9.24 -18.13 7.76
C GLN A 435 -9.41 -19.65 7.73
N LYS A 436 -9.11 -20.30 6.59
CA LYS A 436 -9.22 -21.75 6.48
C LYS A 436 -8.25 -22.49 7.40
N GLU A 437 -7.03 -21.97 7.57
CA GLU A 437 -6.01 -22.56 8.43
C GLU A 437 -6.37 -22.42 9.92
N ILE A 438 -6.75 -21.22 10.35
CA ILE A 438 -7.04 -20.89 11.76
C ILE A 438 -8.34 -21.57 12.21
N PHE A 439 -9.38 -21.51 11.38
CA PHE A 439 -10.68 -22.11 11.71
C PHE A 439 -10.79 -23.58 11.32
N LYS A 440 -9.81 -24.14 10.58
CA LYS A 440 -9.82 -25.53 10.07
C LYS A 440 -11.17 -25.96 9.49
N GLU A 441 -11.76 -25.09 8.67
CA GLU A 441 -13.09 -25.29 8.08
C GLU A 441 -14.19 -25.66 9.10
N ASP A 442 -14.11 -25.12 10.32
CA ASP A 442 -15.00 -25.41 11.45
C ASP A 442 -14.99 -26.88 11.91
N GLU A 443 -14.14 -27.75 11.35
CA GLU A 443 -14.12 -29.19 11.62
C GLU A 443 -13.84 -29.47 13.11
N PHE A 444 -12.87 -28.75 13.67
CA PHE A 444 -12.45 -28.91 15.05
C PHE A 444 -13.60 -28.63 16.03
N ILE A 445 -14.36 -27.55 15.77
CA ILE A 445 -15.48 -27.11 16.60
C ILE A 445 -16.68 -28.02 16.41
N ASN A 446 -17.03 -28.34 15.17
CA ASN A 446 -18.14 -29.24 14.87
C ASN A 446 -17.93 -30.62 15.51
N THR A 447 -16.69 -31.11 15.48
CA THR A 447 -16.30 -32.36 16.14
C THR A 447 -16.43 -32.27 17.66
N LYS A 448 -15.96 -31.17 18.26
CA LYS A 448 -16.06 -30.94 19.72
C LYS A 448 -17.53 -30.85 20.17
N ILE A 449 -18.37 -30.06 19.49
CA ILE A 449 -19.81 -29.94 19.76
C ILE A 449 -20.49 -31.30 19.66
N LYS A 450 -20.24 -32.05 18.58
CA LYS A 450 -20.83 -33.37 18.35
C LYS A 450 -20.44 -34.37 19.43
N SER A 451 -19.16 -34.38 19.84
CA SER A 451 -18.66 -35.21 20.93
C SER A 451 -19.35 -34.86 22.25
N THR A 452 -19.44 -33.58 22.59
CA THR A 452 -20.11 -33.14 23.83
C THR A 452 -21.58 -33.54 23.87
N TRP A 453 -22.33 -33.36 22.77
CA TRP A 453 -23.71 -33.81 22.70
C TRP A 453 -23.88 -35.32 22.84
N LYS A 454 -22.90 -36.11 22.40
CA LYS A 454 -22.88 -37.56 22.64
C LYS A 454 -22.73 -37.86 24.14
N GLN A 455 -21.79 -37.20 24.81
CA GLN A 455 -21.54 -37.38 26.25
C GLN A 455 -22.75 -36.93 27.10
N VAL A 456 -23.33 -35.77 26.79
CA VAL A 456 -24.54 -35.25 27.45
C VAL A 456 -25.71 -36.22 27.31
N ARG A 457 -25.96 -36.78 26.11
CA ARG A 457 -27.02 -37.78 25.91
C ARG A 457 -26.83 -39.05 26.73
N VAL A 458 -25.60 -39.54 26.84
CA VAL A 458 -25.28 -40.70 27.69
C VAL A 458 -25.55 -40.39 29.16
N LEU A 459 -25.12 -39.22 29.65
CA LEU A 459 -25.37 -38.81 31.03
C LEU A 459 -26.87 -38.63 31.33
N ILE A 460 -27.62 -38.02 30.42
CA ILE A 460 -29.08 -37.92 30.54
C ILE A 460 -29.73 -39.31 30.57
N ALA A 461 -29.29 -40.24 29.71
CA ALA A 461 -29.81 -41.60 29.71
C ALA A 461 -29.54 -42.31 31.05
N ILE A 462 -28.33 -42.17 31.61
CA ILE A 462 -28.00 -42.69 32.96
C ILE A 462 -28.90 -42.07 34.02
N TRP A 463 -29.15 -40.76 33.94
CA TRP A 463 -30.04 -40.08 34.88
C TRP A 463 -31.48 -40.61 34.79
N VAL A 464 -32.03 -40.75 33.57
CA VAL A 464 -33.36 -41.32 33.35
C VAL A 464 -33.44 -42.75 33.88
N ILE A 465 -32.44 -43.61 33.58
CA ILE A 465 -32.38 -44.99 34.10
C ILE A 465 -32.37 -44.99 35.64
N THR A 466 -31.63 -44.09 36.27
CA THR A 466 -31.56 -43.97 37.73
C THR A 466 -32.95 -43.65 38.31
N LEU A 467 -33.69 -42.71 37.71
CA LEU A 467 -35.05 -42.36 38.14
C LEU A 467 -36.06 -43.50 37.91
N VAL A 468 -35.96 -44.21 36.77
CA VAL A 468 -36.82 -45.37 36.47
C VAL A 468 -36.57 -46.50 37.47
N MET A 469 -35.30 -46.83 37.74
CA MET A 469 -34.94 -47.85 38.73
C MET A 469 -35.49 -47.52 40.12
N LEU A 470 -35.36 -46.25 40.54
CA LEU A 470 -35.94 -45.77 41.80
C LEU A 470 -37.46 -45.96 41.81
N GLY A 471 -38.15 -45.57 40.74
CA GLY A 471 -39.59 -45.78 40.60
C GLY A 471 -40.00 -47.25 40.66
N VAL A 472 -39.26 -48.14 40.01
CA VAL A 472 -39.54 -49.59 40.04
C VAL A 472 -39.35 -50.15 41.44
N ILE A 473 -38.24 -49.88 42.12
CA ILE A 473 -37.95 -50.41 43.47
C ILE A 473 -39.08 -50.10 44.45
N PHE A 474 -39.60 -48.87 44.44
CA PHE A 474 -40.67 -48.46 45.36
C PHE A 474 -42.07 -48.95 44.97
N ASN A 475 -42.31 -49.22 43.69
CA ASN A 475 -43.61 -49.71 43.20
C ASN A 475 -43.70 -51.25 43.08
N PHE A 476 -42.59 -51.99 42.96
CA PHE A 476 -42.59 -53.44 42.67
C PHE A 476 -43.11 -54.32 43.82
N LYS A 477 -43.14 -53.83 45.07
CA LYS A 477 -43.72 -54.58 46.21
C LYS A 477 -45.25 -54.67 46.17
N ILE A 478 -45.90 -54.15 45.12
CA ILE A 478 -47.33 -54.36 44.83
C ILE A 478 -47.57 -55.74 44.19
N ILE A 479 -46.63 -56.29 43.41
CA ILE A 479 -46.89 -57.52 42.63
C ILE A 479 -46.79 -58.79 43.50
N GLY A 480 -45.94 -58.80 44.52
CA GLY A 480 -45.78 -59.94 45.43
C GLY A 480 -47.00 -60.20 46.35
N LYS A 481 -47.81 -59.18 46.67
CA LYS A 481 -49.03 -59.35 47.48
C LYS A 481 -50.27 -59.72 46.65
N THR A 482 -50.38 -59.23 45.41
CA THR A 482 -51.55 -59.49 44.55
C THR A 482 -51.55 -60.90 43.95
N ILE A 483 -50.38 -61.50 43.71
CA ILE A 483 -50.30 -62.89 43.22
C ILE A 483 -50.69 -63.91 44.30
N ILE A 484 -50.45 -63.61 45.58
CA ILE A 484 -50.81 -64.49 46.69
C ILE A 484 -52.32 -64.46 46.99
N SER A 485 -53.00 -63.31 46.80
CA SER A 485 -54.46 -63.26 47.03
C SER A 485 -55.27 -63.96 45.93
N ASN A 486 -54.79 -63.94 44.68
CA ASN A 486 -55.48 -64.60 43.55
C ASN A 486 -55.37 -66.14 43.56
N LYS A 487 -54.42 -66.72 44.29
CA LYS A 487 -54.34 -68.20 44.46
C LYS A 487 -55.32 -68.73 45.52
N ASN A 488 -55.72 -67.89 46.48
CA ASN A 488 -56.64 -68.28 47.56
C ASN A 488 -58.13 -68.17 47.16
N SER A 489 -58.48 -67.33 46.19
CA SER A 489 -59.85 -67.18 45.68
C SER A 489 -60.29 -68.33 44.74
N GLN A 490 -59.35 -69.01 44.07
CA GLN A 490 -59.65 -70.19 43.23
C GLN A 490 -59.81 -71.50 44.03
N ASN A 491 -59.22 -71.61 45.24
CA ASN A 491 -59.38 -72.80 46.08
C ASN A 491 -60.65 -72.81 46.95
N ASN A 492 -61.29 -71.65 47.17
CA ASN A 492 -62.51 -71.56 48.01
C ASN A 492 -63.83 -71.74 47.24
N SER A 493 -63.80 -71.94 45.92
CA SER A 493 -65.01 -72.13 45.10
C SER A 493 -65.33 -73.60 44.79
N ILE A 494 -64.50 -74.56 45.22
CA ILE A 494 -64.69 -76.01 44.96
C ILE A 494 -65.27 -76.74 46.20
N THR A 495 -65.23 -76.15 47.39
CA THR A 495 -65.53 -76.88 48.65
C THR A 495 -66.97 -76.75 49.16
N THR A 496 -67.82 -75.90 48.57
CA THR A 496 -69.17 -75.62 49.12
C THR A 496 -70.30 -76.47 48.50
N THR A 497 -70.01 -77.41 47.60
CA THR A 497 -71.04 -78.28 46.95
C THR A 497 -71.09 -79.70 47.52
N THR A 498 -70.29 -80.05 48.53
CA THR A 498 -70.18 -81.44 49.05
C THR A 498 -70.43 -81.58 50.55
N GLN A 499 -71.40 -80.86 51.12
CA GLN A 499 -71.90 -81.07 52.50
C GLN A 499 -73.43 -81.22 52.59
N VAL A 500 -74.03 -81.83 51.57
CA VAL A 500 -75.38 -82.39 51.66
C VAL A 500 -75.29 -83.87 51.27
N GLN A 501 -74.90 -84.71 52.22
CA GLN A 501 -75.32 -86.11 52.39
C GLN A 501 -74.39 -86.83 53.37
N VAL A 502 -74.98 -87.71 54.18
CA VAL A 502 -74.35 -88.70 55.07
C VAL A 502 -73.97 -88.22 56.48
N GLU A 503 -74.97 -88.10 57.35
CA GLU A 503 -74.83 -88.62 58.73
C GLU A 503 -76.22 -89.05 59.26
N LYS A 504 -76.51 -90.35 59.12
CA LYS A 504 -77.61 -91.04 59.80
C LYS A 504 -77.15 -92.46 60.14
N GLN A 505 -77.27 -92.78 61.43
CA GLN A 505 -77.52 -94.08 62.07
C GLN A 505 -76.36 -95.06 62.29
N GLU A 506 -76.11 -95.36 63.57
CA GLU A 506 -76.36 -96.66 64.24
C GLU A 506 -76.04 -96.56 65.75
N PRO A 507 -76.54 -97.45 66.62
CA PRO A 507 -77.91 -97.88 66.89
C PRO A 507 -78.54 -97.19 68.12
#